data_AF-A0AAD9HA91-F1
#
_entry.id   AF-A0AAD9HA91-F1
#
_cell.length_a   1.000
_cell.length_b   1.000
_cell.length_c   1.000
_cell.angle_alpha   90.00
_cell.angle_beta   90.00
_cell.angle_gamma   90.00
#
_symmetry.space_group_name_H-M   'P 1'
#
loop_
_entity.id
_entity.type
_entity.pdbx_description
1 polymer ?
#
loop_
_entity_poly.entity_id
_entity_poly.type
_entity_poly.pdbx_seq_one_letter_code
_entity_poly.pdbx_strand_id
1 'polypeptide(L)'
;MHRASDATSMHIFSKTDPCAPIQSSRAGVFVGKLRSNSNKDIARAATELVHKWKKLVEAEKQGKIKKQSSPAAPSPTQAPAPKPSSSNAMNQPFKGNPELRRAKSDGCDTKRTGDETRDSCIELIYNGLAYRSTAPVNDVLTKAVAVEYAAYTHFKGVTKEYREKLRSLFSNLKVKSNRQLGVNVMEGKIAPERFVVMTHEELKSEEQRKKEDALQQENMKKAQVPMAEKSISDALKCGKCGQKKVSYSQAQTRSADEPMTTFCECTVCGNRWKVRFFCVSAFPFSRMLISLQFS
;
A
#
# COMPACT_ATOMS: atom_id res chain seq x y z
N MET A 1 31.86 0.50 76.01
CA MET A 1 33.25 0.06 75.76
C MET A 1 33.22 -1.17 74.85
N HIS A 2 34.18 -1.28 73.91
CA HIS A 2 34.29 -2.25 72.78
C HIS A 2 33.45 -1.84 71.56
N ARG A 3 33.93 -1.11 70.55
CA ARG A 3 35.18 -1.08 69.74
C ARG A 3 35.26 -2.22 68.71
N ALA A 4 35.22 -1.79 67.44
CA ALA A 4 35.74 -2.39 66.21
C ALA A 4 35.15 -3.73 65.73
N SER A 5 34.40 -3.68 64.61
CA SER A 5 34.50 -4.58 63.45
C SER A 5 33.37 -4.27 62.47
N ASP A 6 33.59 -3.42 61.46
CA ASP A 6 32.86 -3.53 60.16
C ASP A 6 33.37 -2.55 59.08
N ALA A 7 34.70 -2.40 58.97
CA ALA A 7 35.30 -1.63 57.86
C ALA A 7 35.61 -2.50 56.62
N THR A 8 35.30 -3.80 56.65
CA THR A 8 35.68 -4.76 55.59
C THR A 8 34.58 -4.97 54.55
N SER A 9 33.34 -4.51 54.78
CA SER A 9 32.21 -4.75 53.86
C SER A 9 32.02 -3.68 52.78
N MET A 10 32.78 -2.57 52.82
CA MET A 10 32.62 -1.45 51.87
C MET A 10 33.55 -1.50 50.64
N HIS A 11 34.48 -2.46 50.54
CA HIS A 11 35.44 -2.52 49.43
C HIS A 11 35.15 -3.61 48.38
N ILE A 12 34.15 -4.47 48.58
CA ILE A 12 33.86 -5.59 47.66
C ILE A 12 32.92 -5.18 46.49
N PHE A 13 32.33 -3.97 46.52
CA PHE A 13 31.40 -3.52 45.48
C PHE A 13 32.03 -2.75 44.30
N SER A 14 33.37 -2.74 44.19
CA SER A 14 34.08 -1.95 43.15
C SER A 14 34.53 -2.74 41.92
N LYS A 15 34.31 -4.07 41.85
CA LYS A 15 34.86 -4.92 40.78
C LYS A 15 33.92 -5.97 40.18
N THR A 16 32.61 -5.85 40.36
CA THR A 16 31.64 -6.70 39.65
C THR A 16 30.91 -5.91 38.58
N ASP A 17 30.81 -6.49 37.38
CA ASP A 17 30.11 -5.90 36.24
C ASP A 17 28.70 -5.44 36.66
N PRO A 18 28.36 -4.15 36.54
CA PRO A 18 27.12 -3.61 37.10
C PRO A 18 25.85 -4.20 36.44
N CYS A 19 25.99 -4.86 35.29
CA CYS A 19 24.88 -5.42 34.52
C CYS A 19 24.53 -6.88 34.88
N ALA A 20 25.44 -7.63 35.50
CA ALA A 20 25.23 -9.05 35.80
C ALA A 20 24.12 -9.34 36.83
N PRO A 21 23.98 -8.59 37.95
CA PRO A 21 22.94 -8.88 38.94
C PRO A 21 21.54 -8.40 38.55
N ILE A 22 21.39 -7.50 37.57
CA ILE A 22 20.11 -6.88 37.18
C ILE A 22 19.35 -7.63 36.08
N GLN A 23 20.00 -8.55 35.36
CA GLN A 23 19.33 -9.43 34.39
C GLN A 23 18.78 -10.70 35.04
N SER A 24 19.46 -11.20 36.08
CA SER A 24 19.05 -12.37 36.86
C SER A 24 18.00 -12.02 37.92
N SER A 25 18.13 -10.86 38.59
CA SER A 25 17.05 -10.29 39.39
C SER A 25 16.11 -9.55 38.44
N ARG A 26 14.79 -9.81 38.47
CA ARG A 26 13.79 -9.12 37.64
C ARG A 26 13.64 -7.61 37.96
N ALA A 27 14.66 -6.96 38.49
CA ALA A 27 14.72 -5.56 38.89
C ALA A 27 14.45 -4.60 37.72
N GLY A 28 14.80 -4.97 36.48
CA GLY A 28 14.45 -4.18 35.28
C GLY A 28 12.94 -4.01 35.06
N VAL A 29 12.11 -4.98 35.48
CA VAL A 29 10.64 -4.90 35.38
C VAL A 29 10.06 -3.94 36.41
N PHE A 30 10.60 -3.97 37.63
CA PHE A 30 10.19 -3.06 38.72
C PHE A 30 10.57 -1.61 38.42
N VAL A 31 11.78 -1.36 37.91
CA VAL A 31 12.20 -0.01 37.47
C VAL A 31 11.37 0.48 36.29
N GLY A 32 10.97 -0.42 35.38
CA GLY A 32 10.04 -0.09 34.30
C GLY A 32 8.67 0.40 34.80
N LYS A 33 8.15 -0.17 35.89
CA LYS A 33 6.90 0.25 36.53
C LYS A 33 7.03 1.61 37.23
N LEU A 34 8.21 1.93 37.76
CA LEU A 34 8.50 3.22 38.40
C LEU A 34 8.56 4.39 37.41
N ARG A 35 8.65 4.14 36.10
CA ARG A 35 8.58 5.17 35.05
C ARG A 35 7.21 5.84 34.95
N SER A 36 6.15 5.14 35.37
CA SER A 36 4.76 5.65 35.36
C SER A 36 4.27 6.00 36.77
N ASN A 37 5.18 6.26 37.71
CA ASN A 37 4.83 6.55 39.11
C ASN A 37 4.35 8.01 39.26
N SER A 38 3.47 8.26 40.24
CA SER A 38 2.77 9.55 40.41
C SER A 38 3.72 10.71 40.75
N ASN A 39 4.88 10.42 41.35
CA ASN A 39 5.91 11.42 41.63
C ASN A 39 6.86 11.57 40.42
N LYS A 40 6.90 12.78 39.86
CA LYS A 40 7.62 13.10 38.62
C LYS A 40 9.13 12.97 38.75
N ASP A 41 9.70 13.19 39.93
CA ASP A 41 11.15 13.12 40.13
C ASP A 41 11.65 11.66 40.14
N ILE A 42 10.86 10.76 40.74
CA ILE A 42 11.12 9.32 40.73
C ILE A 42 10.96 8.75 39.32
N ALA A 43 9.94 9.20 38.57
CA ALA A 43 9.72 8.78 37.18
C ALA A 43 10.86 9.24 36.26
N ARG A 44 11.41 10.45 36.47
CA ARG A 44 12.57 10.97 35.74
C ARG A 44 13.83 10.16 36.06
N ALA A 45 14.15 9.96 37.34
CA ALA A 45 15.31 9.16 37.77
C ALA A 45 15.24 7.71 37.25
N ALA A 46 14.07 7.08 37.26
CA ALA A 46 13.87 5.74 36.70
C ALA A 46 14.07 5.72 35.17
N THR A 47 13.64 6.76 34.46
CA THR A 47 13.85 6.88 32.99
C THR A 47 15.32 7.03 32.65
N GLU A 48 16.06 7.87 33.39
CA GLU A 48 17.50 8.06 33.21
C GLU A 48 18.29 6.78 33.51
N LEU A 49 17.91 6.05 34.57
CA LEU A 49 18.51 4.77 34.92
C LEU A 49 18.35 3.73 33.79
N VAL A 50 17.15 3.65 33.20
CA VAL A 50 16.86 2.73 32.07
C VAL A 50 17.64 3.14 30.82
N HIS A 51 17.77 4.43 30.53
CA HIS A 51 18.59 4.92 29.42
C HIS A 51 20.08 4.59 29.61
N LYS A 52 20.62 4.83 30.80
CA LYS A 52 22.02 4.52 31.13
C LYS A 52 22.28 3.02 31.05
N TRP A 53 21.34 2.19 31.50
CA TRP A 53 21.42 0.74 31.39
C TRP A 53 21.38 0.25 29.94
N LYS A 54 20.42 0.71 29.11
CA LYS A 54 20.35 0.33 27.69
C LYS A 54 21.66 0.66 26.95
N LYS A 55 22.24 1.82 27.23
CA LYS A 55 23.53 2.23 26.64
C LYS A 55 24.67 1.30 27.02
N LEU A 56 24.71 0.83 28.28
CA LEU A 56 25.73 -0.13 28.75
C LEU A 56 25.52 -1.52 28.15
N VAL A 57 24.27 -1.99 27.99
CA VAL A 57 23.96 -3.28 27.35
C VAL A 57 24.34 -3.27 25.86
N GLU A 58 24.07 -2.17 25.16
CA GLU A 58 24.47 -2.02 23.75
C GLU A 58 26.00 -1.96 23.60
N ALA A 59 26.69 -1.29 24.52
CA ALA A 59 28.15 -1.27 24.56
C ALA A 59 28.75 -2.66 24.86
N GLU A 60 28.15 -3.44 25.76
CA GLU A 60 28.60 -4.82 26.05
C GLU A 60 28.37 -5.75 24.86
N LYS A 61 27.23 -5.60 24.16
CA LYS A 61 26.93 -6.36 22.94
C LYS A 61 27.95 -6.07 21.83
N GLN A 62 28.40 -4.82 21.70
CA GLN A 62 29.47 -4.44 20.76
C GLN A 62 30.85 -4.96 21.22
N GLY A 63 31.12 -4.99 22.52
CA GLY A 63 32.36 -5.54 23.10
C GLY A 63 32.52 -7.05 22.89
N LYS A 64 31.43 -7.83 22.98
CA LYS A 64 31.44 -9.27 22.69
C LYS A 64 31.69 -9.61 21.22
N ILE A 65 31.24 -8.75 20.29
CA ILE A 65 31.48 -8.92 18.84
C ILE A 65 32.96 -8.71 18.49
N LYS A 66 33.69 -7.84 19.21
CA LYS A 66 35.14 -7.61 18.98
C LYS A 66 36.07 -8.66 19.60
N LYS A 67 35.61 -9.49 20.56
CA LYS A 67 36.43 -10.50 21.24
C LYS A 67 36.51 -11.86 20.52
N GLN A 68 35.84 -12.03 19.37
CA GLN A 68 35.94 -13.24 18.54
C GLN A 68 36.98 -13.15 17.41
N SER A 69 37.74 -12.07 17.31
CA SER A 69 38.82 -11.96 16.33
C SER A 69 40.06 -11.34 16.96
N SER A 70 41.03 -12.16 17.34
CA SER A 70 42.43 -11.74 17.34
C SER A 70 43.36 -12.90 16.96
N PRO A 71 44.48 -12.60 16.28
CA PRO A 71 45.27 -13.56 15.51
C PRO A 71 46.54 -13.98 16.26
N ALA A 72 47.00 -15.22 16.06
CA ALA A 72 48.31 -15.69 16.53
C ALA A 72 49.40 -15.39 15.47
N ALA A 73 50.57 -14.98 15.97
CA ALA A 73 51.73 -14.46 15.25
C ALA A 73 52.61 -15.57 14.59
N PRO A 74 53.63 -15.22 13.77
CA PRO A 74 54.08 -15.99 12.58
C PRO A 74 55.39 -16.79 12.73
N SER A 75 55.69 -17.67 11.74
CA SER A 75 56.99 -17.94 11.04
C SER A 75 56.96 -19.33 10.31
N PRO A 76 57.89 -19.70 9.40
CA PRO A 76 57.99 -19.24 8.00
C PRO A 76 58.01 -20.38 6.93
N THR A 77 57.82 -19.98 5.66
CA THR A 77 58.27 -20.62 4.40
C THR A 77 57.53 -21.87 3.86
N GLN A 78 56.78 -21.69 2.75
CA GLN A 78 57.03 -22.31 1.42
C GLN A 78 55.90 -21.94 0.43
N ALA A 79 56.27 -21.51 -0.78
CA ALA A 79 55.36 -21.20 -1.90
C ALA A 79 54.82 -22.51 -2.53
N PRO A 80 53.61 -22.51 -3.13
CA PRO A 80 53.50 -22.17 -4.56
C PRO A 80 52.18 -21.49 -5.02
N ALA A 81 52.30 -20.78 -6.15
CA ALA A 81 51.29 -20.43 -7.17
C ALA A 81 50.14 -19.43 -6.85
N PRO A 82 49.81 -18.52 -7.79
CA PRO A 82 48.91 -17.39 -7.55
C PRO A 82 47.44 -17.83 -7.58
N LYS A 83 46.75 -17.68 -6.45
CA LYS A 83 45.29 -17.76 -6.39
C LYS A 83 44.70 -16.39 -6.73
N PRO A 84 43.69 -16.30 -7.62
CA PRO A 84 43.15 -15.03 -8.06
C PRO A 84 42.48 -14.28 -6.91
N SER A 85 42.81 -13.00 -6.87
CA SER A 85 42.34 -11.94 -5.98
C SER A 85 40.81 -11.87 -5.84
N SER A 86 40.36 -11.92 -4.58
CA SER A 86 39.24 -11.26 -3.91
C SER A 86 38.25 -10.37 -4.69
N SER A 87 37.64 -10.85 -5.78
CA SER A 87 36.44 -10.25 -6.40
C SER A 87 35.15 -10.99 -6.06
N ASN A 88 35.22 -12.12 -5.38
CA ASN A 88 34.12 -13.09 -5.33
C ASN A 88 33.10 -12.91 -4.18
N ALA A 89 33.23 -11.87 -3.34
CA ALA A 89 32.28 -11.61 -2.25
C ALA A 89 31.03 -10.83 -2.70
N MET A 90 31.09 -10.12 -3.83
CA MET A 90 29.96 -9.31 -4.32
C MET A 90 28.98 -10.11 -5.20
N ASN A 91 29.36 -11.32 -5.61
CA ASN A 91 28.61 -12.20 -6.52
C ASN A 91 27.91 -13.38 -5.82
N GLN A 92 27.96 -13.43 -4.48
CA GLN A 92 27.29 -14.49 -3.73
C GLN A 92 25.81 -14.14 -3.49
N PRO A 93 24.88 -15.10 -3.64
CA PRO A 93 23.49 -14.89 -3.28
C PRO A 93 23.39 -14.54 -1.79
N PHE A 94 22.63 -13.51 -1.47
CA PHE A 94 22.54 -12.98 -0.12
C PHE A 94 21.96 -14.02 0.84
N LYS A 95 22.73 -14.34 1.89
CA LYS A 95 22.48 -15.44 2.83
C LYS A 95 21.88 -14.96 4.16
N GLY A 96 21.09 -13.89 4.13
CA GLY A 96 20.39 -13.31 5.29
C GLY A 96 18.86 -13.31 5.11
N ASN A 97 18.14 -12.77 6.11
CA ASN A 97 16.68 -12.62 6.03
C ASN A 97 16.30 -11.68 4.88
N PRO A 98 15.66 -12.18 3.80
CA PRO A 98 15.42 -11.40 2.58
C PRO A 98 14.52 -10.17 2.81
N GLU A 99 13.74 -10.17 3.90
CA GLU A 99 12.75 -9.15 4.20
C GLU A 99 13.32 -7.89 4.89
N LEU A 100 14.56 -7.96 5.40
CA LEU A 100 15.24 -6.85 6.10
C LEU A 100 16.48 -6.34 5.37
N ARG A 101 16.75 -6.83 4.16
CA ARG A 101 17.90 -6.41 3.36
C ARG A 101 17.77 -4.95 2.92
N ARG A 102 18.79 -4.14 3.19
CA ARG A 102 18.85 -2.70 2.87
C ARG A 102 20.20 -2.35 2.25
N ALA A 103 20.25 -1.27 1.48
CA ALA A 103 21.51 -0.71 0.95
C ALA A 103 22.56 -0.51 2.06
N LYS A 104 22.12 0.00 3.22
CA LYS A 104 22.97 0.20 4.40
C LYS A 104 23.46 -1.10 5.06
N SER A 105 22.75 -2.22 4.92
CA SER A 105 23.23 -3.51 5.44
C SER A 105 24.22 -4.19 4.51
N ASP A 106 24.13 -3.89 3.21
CA ASP A 106 24.94 -4.52 2.17
C ASP A 106 26.19 -3.71 1.83
N GLY A 107 26.34 -2.51 2.40
CA GLY A 107 27.54 -1.67 2.23
C GLY A 107 27.77 -1.23 0.78
N CYS A 108 26.72 -1.06 -0.01
CA CYS A 108 26.83 -0.68 -1.40
C CYS A 108 26.97 0.85 -1.57
N ASP A 109 28.01 1.26 -2.30
CA ASP A 109 28.25 2.67 -2.64
C ASP A 109 27.21 3.15 -3.66
N THR A 110 26.21 3.87 -3.17
CA THR A 110 25.14 4.48 -3.97
C THR A 110 25.53 5.83 -4.56
N LYS A 111 26.74 6.32 -4.28
CA LYS A 111 27.28 7.61 -4.77
C LYS A 111 27.93 7.46 -6.15
N ARG A 112 27.11 7.32 -7.20
CA ARG A 112 27.60 7.11 -8.57
C ARG A 112 27.45 8.36 -9.44
N THR A 113 26.56 9.27 -9.06
CA THR A 113 26.02 10.29 -9.96
C THR A 113 26.50 11.70 -9.64
N GLY A 114 26.91 11.94 -8.38
CA GLY A 114 27.39 13.24 -7.91
C GLY A 114 26.28 14.15 -7.35
N ASP A 115 25.01 13.86 -7.63
CA ASP A 115 23.84 14.54 -7.06
C ASP A 115 23.25 13.74 -5.89
N GLU A 116 23.22 14.33 -4.70
CA GLU A 116 22.71 13.67 -3.47
C GLU A 116 21.25 13.20 -3.61
N THR A 117 20.44 13.95 -4.36
CA THR A 117 19.04 13.60 -4.61
C THR A 117 18.89 12.40 -5.52
N ARG A 118 19.77 12.24 -6.52
CA ARG A 118 19.79 11.09 -7.44
C ARG A 118 20.33 9.86 -6.71
N ASP A 119 21.40 10.02 -5.95
CA ASP A 119 21.98 8.94 -5.14
C ASP A 119 20.98 8.43 -4.07
N SER A 120 20.22 9.33 -3.43
CA SER A 120 19.12 8.96 -2.51
C SER A 120 18.00 8.19 -3.20
N CYS A 121 17.71 8.50 -4.46
CA CYS A 121 16.73 7.78 -5.27
C CYS A 121 17.22 6.39 -5.66
N ILE A 122 18.50 6.24 -6.00
CA ILE A 122 19.15 4.94 -6.26
C ILE A 122 19.07 4.08 -5.00
N GLU A 123 19.36 4.64 -3.82
CA GLU A 123 19.23 3.93 -2.55
C GLU A 123 17.79 3.45 -2.32
N LEU A 124 16.80 4.29 -2.62
CA LEU A 124 15.38 3.95 -2.47
C LEU A 124 15.00 2.76 -3.37
N ILE A 125 15.37 2.80 -4.65
CA ILE A 125 15.07 1.73 -5.60
C ILE A 125 15.85 0.46 -5.26
N TYR A 126 17.12 0.56 -4.84
CA TYR A 126 17.90 -0.58 -4.35
C TYR A 126 17.18 -1.26 -3.19
N ASN A 127 16.71 -0.50 -2.19
CA ASN A 127 15.96 -1.04 -1.06
C ASN A 127 14.66 -1.73 -1.50
N GLY A 128 14.00 -1.23 -2.54
CA GLY A 128 12.80 -1.85 -3.12
C GLY A 128 13.09 -3.17 -3.84
N LEU A 129 14.17 -3.23 -4.63
CA LEU A 129 14.58 -4.43 -5.37
C LEU A 129 15.27 -5.47 -4.47
N ALA A 130 15.99 -5.03 -3.44
CA ALA A 130 16.60 -5.90 -2.43
C ALA A 130 15.55 -6.53 -1.50
N TYR A 131 14.36 -5.93 -1.39
CA TYR A 131 13.27 -6.48 -0.59
C TYR A 131 12.85 -7.84 -1.12
N ARG A 132 13.10 -8.87 -0.32
CA ARG A 132 12.75 -10.28 -0.56
C ARG A 132 13.45 -10.90 -1.77
N SER A 133 14.54 -10.30 -2.25
CA SER A 133 15.40 -10.87 -3.30
C SER A 133 16.70 -11.45 -2.70
N THR A 134 17.10 -12.62 -3.18
CA THR A 134 18.36 -13.28 -2.83
C THR A 134 19.48 -12.97 -3.82
N ALA A 135 19.22 -12.09 -4.80
CA ALA A 135 20.13 -11.72 -5.87
C ALA A 135 21.44 -11.10 -5.34
N PRO A 136 22.57 -11.22 -6.06
CA PRO A 136 23.82 -10.60 -5.64
C PRO A 136 23.70 -9.07 -5.62
N VAL A 137 24.50 -8.43 -4.77
CA VAL A 137 24.46 -6.98 -4.51
C VAL A 137 24.70 -6.17 -5.80
N ASN A 138 25.63 -6.63 -6.64
CA ASN A 138 26.00 -5.96 -7.89
C ASN A 138 24.86 -5.91 -8.91
N ASP A 139 24.11 -7.00 -9.06
CA ASP A 139 23.01 -7.06 -10.04
C ASP A 139 21.88 -6.11 -9.64
N VAL A 140 21.52 -6.11 -8.35
CA VAL A 140 20.50 -5.21 -7.80
C VAL A 140 20.92 -3.74 -7.99
N LEU A 141 22.20 -3.43 -7.74
CA LEU A 141 22.73 -2.07 -7.92
C LEU A 141 22.72 -1.64 -9.38
N THR A 142 23.15 -2.52 -10.30
CA THR A 142 23.17 -2.24 -11.74
C THR A 142 21.76 -1.95 -12.27
N LYS A 143 20.77 -2.74 -11.85
CA LYS A 143 19.37 -2.51 -12.22
C LYS A 143 18.80 -1.25 -11.60
N ALA A 144 19.13 -0.94 -10.34
CA ALA A 144 18.68 0.29 -9.68
C ALA A 144 19.21 1.55 -10.40
N VAL A 145 20.49 1.55 -10.80
CA VAL A 145 21.09 2.63 -11.59
C VAL A 145 20.42 2.74 -12.96
N ALA A 146 20.11 1.63 -13.63
CA ALA A 146 19.43 1.65 -14.92
C ALA A 146 18.01 2.24 -14.84
N VAL A 147 17.26 1.93 -13.77
CA VAL A 147 15.92 2.50 -13.52
C VAL A 147 16.01 3.99 -13.21
N GLU A 148 17.01 4.42 -12.44
CA GLU A 148 17.27 5.83 -12.17
C GLU A 148 17.58 6.61 -13.44
N TYR A 149 18.48 6.08 -14.27
CA TYR A 149 18.85 6.68 -15.54
C TYR A 149 17.63 6.82 -16.46
N ALA A 150 16.82 5.75 -16.59
CA ALA A 150 15.57 5.80 -17.34
C ALA A 150 14.62 6.90 -16.81
N ALA A 151 14.48 7.04 -15.50
CA ALA A 151 13.65 8.10 -14.92
C ALA A 151 14.21 9.50 -15.19
N TYR A 152 15.52 9.67 -15.11
CA TYR A 152 16.16 10.94 -15.44
C TYR A 152 15.97 11.31 -16.92
N THR A 153 16.07 10.35 -17.84
CA THR A 153 15.84 10.61 -19.28
C THR A 153 14.39 11.00 -19.59
N HIS A 154 13.41 10.42 -18.89
CA HIS A 154 11.99 10.74 -19.07
C HIS A 154 11.63 12.14 -18.56
N PHE A 155 12.08 12.49 -17.35
CA PHE A 155 11.74 13.77 -16.72
C PHE A 155 12.72 14.90 -17.06
N LYS A 156 13.88 14.58 -17.65
CA LYS A 156 14.97 15.51 -18.05
C LYS A 156 15.32 16.54 -16.97
N GLY A 157 15.29 16.13 -15.69
CA GLY A 157 15.60 16.98 -14.56
C GLY A 157 15.21 16.37 -13.21
N VAL A 158 15.78 16.92 -12.13
CA VAL A 158 15.44 16.53 -10.74
C VAL A 158 14.22 17.31 -10.27
N THR A 159 13.06 17.03 -10.88
CA THR A 159 11.79 17.68 -10.54
C THR A 159 11.14 17.03 -9.31
N LYS A 160 10.02 17.60 -8.85
CA LYS A 160 9.18 16.95 -7.82
C LYS A 160 8.54 15.66 -8.36
N GLU A 161 8.07 15.69 -9.60
CA GLU A 161 7.46 14.56 -10.30
C GLU A 161 8.41 13.36 -10.41
N TYR A 162 9.69 13.61 -10.71
CA TYR A 162 10.75 12.58 -10.72
C TYR A 162 10.83 11.84 -9.37
N ARG A 163 10.91 12.59 -8.26
CA ARG A 163 11.01 12.03 -6.91
C ARG A 163 9.74 11.30 -6.49
N GLU A 164 8.58 11.84 -6.83
CA GLU A 164 7.29 11.21 -6.54
C GLU A 164 7.09 9.93 -7.33
N LYS A 165 7.50 9.90 -8.60
CA LYS A 165 7.44 8.70 -9.42
C LYS A 165 8.31 7.59 -8.85
N LEU A 166 9.56 7.89 -8.46
CA LEU A 166 10.46 6.90 -7.86
C LEU A 166 9.97 6.41 -6.49
N ARG A 167 9.35 7.27 -5.67
CA ARG A 167 8.67 6.85 -4.44
C ARG A 167 7.46 5.97 -4.70
N SER A 168 6.67 6.27 -5.72
CA SER A 168 5.54 5.44 -6.15
C SER A 168 6.01 4.06 -6.60
N LEU A 169 7.06 3.99 -7.42
CA LEU A 169 7.67 2.72 -7.86
C LEU A 169 8.18 1.91 -6.66
N PHE A 170 8.87 2.54 -5.72
CA PHE A 170 9.32 1.90 -4.48
C PHE A 170 8.16 1.35 -3.65
N SER A 171 7.09 2.12 -3.48
CA SER A 171 5.91 1.69 -2.72
C SER A 171 5.28 0.44 -3.33
N ASN A 172 5.19 0.39 -4.67
CA ASN A 172 4.67 -0.77 -5.40
C ASN A 172 5.55 -2.02 -5.25
N LEU A 173 6.87 -1.87 -5.31
CA LEU A 173 7.83 -2.97 -5.10
C LEU A 173 7.77 -3.57 -3.69
N LYS A 174 7.41 -2.76 -2.69
CA LYS A 174 7.29 -3.20 -1.29
C LYS A 174 5.98 -3.95 -0.98
N VAL A 175 4.97 -3.89 -1.86
CA VAL A 175 3.68 -4.52 -1.61
C VAL A 175 3.81 -6.05 -1.60
N LYS A 176 3.44 -6.68 -0.48
CA LYS A 176 3.57 -8.14 -0.28
C LYS A 176 2.78 -8.97 -1.30
N SER A 177 1.63 -8.47 -1.77
CA SER A 177 0.80 -9.15 -2.80
C SER A 177 1.46 -9.16 -4.18
N ASN A 178 2.40 -8.24 -4.45
CA ASN A 178 2.93 -8.00 -5.79
C ASN A 178 4.39 -8.48 -5.91
N ARG A 179 4.71 -9.66 -5.34
CA ARG A 179 6.09 -10.20 -5.35
C ARG A 179 6.65 -10.38 -6.76
N GLN A 180 5.81 -10.72 -7.73
CA GLN A 180 6.24 -11.00 -9.10
C GLN A 180 6.83 -9.77 -9.80
N LEU A 181 6.42 -8.55 -9.43
CA LEU A 181 6.91 -7.32 -10.05
C LEU A 181 8.43 -7.15 -9.85
N GLY A 182 8.91 -7.33 -8.61
CA GLY A 182 10.34 -7.25 -8.31
C GLY A 182 11.15 -8.32 -9.03
N VAL A 183 10.60 -9.55 -9.13
CA VAL A 183 11.23 -10.65 -9.88
C VAL A 183 11.32 -10.32 -11.38
N ASN A 184 10.25 -9.82 -11.98
CA ASN A 184 10.20 -9.48 -13.40
C ASN A 184 11.17 -8.34 -13.78
N VAL A 185 11.37 -7.36 -12.89
CA VAL A 185 12.35 -6.28 -13.08
C VAL A 185 13.79 -6.80 -12.94
N MET A 186 14.05 -7.70 -11.99
CA MET A 186 15.37 -8.31 -11.81
C MET A 186 15.74 -9.26 -12.97
N GLU A 187 14.81 -10.11 -13.40
CA GLU A 187 14.96 -11.01 -14.55
C GLU A 187 15.01 -10.26 -15.89
N GLY A 188 14.62 -8.99 -15.92
CA GLY A 188 14.64 -8.17 -17.14
C GLY A 188 13.46 -8.38 -18.09
N LYS A 189 12.41 -9.09 -17.66
CA LYS A 189 11.13 -9.20 -18.41
C LYS A 189 10.47 -7.84 -18.63
N ILE A 190 10.69 -6.91 -17.70
CA ILE A 190 10.27 -5.52 -17.80
C ILE A 190 11.52 -4.67 -17.98
N ALA A 191 11.62 -3.96 -19.10
CA ALA A 191 12.70 -3.02 -19.35
C ALA A 191 12.64 -1.83 -18.35
N PRO A 192 13.79 -1.30 -17.87
CA PRO A 192 13.82 -0.16 -16.96
C PRO A 192 13.08 1.08 -17.50
N GLU A 193 13.15 1.32 -18.81
CA GLU A 193 12.43 2.41 -19.48
C GLU A 193 10.91 2.22 -19.39
N ARG A 194 10.41 1.04 -19.76
CA ARG A 194 8.98 0.72 -19.64
C ARG A 194 8.52 0.81 -18.17
N PHE A 195 9.33 0.35 -17.22
CA PHE A 195 9.01 0.37 -15.79
C PHE A 195 8.74 1.79 -15.27
N VAL A 196 9.47 2.79 -15.76
CA VAL A 196 9.23 4.19 -15.37
C VAL A 196 7.96 4.74 -16.03
N VAL A 197 7.68 4.39 -17.28
CA VAL A 197 6.50 4.90 -18.01
C VAL A 197 5.20 4.25 -17.53
N MET A 198 5.25 3.01 -17.02
CA MET A 198 4.06 2.27 -16.58
C MET A 198 3.19 3.08 -15.61
N THR A 199 1.87 2.96 -15.78
CA THR A 199 0.89 3.62 -14.93
C THR A 199 0.77 2.89 -13.59
N HIS A 200 0.23 3.58 -12.58
CA HIS A 200 0.03 2.99 -11.27
C HIS A 200 -0.88 1.74 -11.31
N GLU A 201 -1.85 1.70 -12.23
CA GLU A 201 -2.75 0.56 -12.42
C GLU A 201 -2.04 -0.66 -13.00
N GLU A 202 -1.15 -0.46 -13.98
CA GLU A 202 -0.35 -1.53 -14.58
C GLU A 202 0.68 -2.13 -13.60
N LEU A 203 1.05 -1.38 -12.55
CA LEU A 203 2.02 -1.79 -11.52
C LEU A 203 1.39 -2.57 -10.35
N LYS A 204 0.05 -2.60 -10.25
CA LYS A 204 -0.66 -3.40 -9.24
C LYS A 204 -0.62 -4.89 -9.58
N SER A 205 -0.88 -5.76 -8.60
CA SER A 205 -1.09 -7.18 -8.90
C SER A 205 -2.28 -7.33 -9.83
N GLU A 206 -2.19 -8.35 -10.68
CA GLU A 206 -3.31 -8.75 -11.53
C GLU A 206 -4.59 -9.00 -10.72
N GLU A 207 -4.46 -9.56 -9.51
CA GLU A 207 -5.59 -9.75 -8.60
C GLU A 207 -6.19 -8.44 -8.09
N GLN A 208 -5.38 -7.46 -7.70
CA GLN A 208 -5.86 -6.16 -7.24
C GLN A 208 -6.52 -5.40 -8.38
N ARG A 209 -5.91 -5.43 -9.57
CA ARG A 209 -6.47 -4.81 -10.78
C ARG A 209 -7.85 -5.39 -11.11
N LYS A 210 -7.97 -6.72 -11.17
CA LYS A 210 -9.26 -7.38 -11.41
C LYS A 210 -10.33 -7.02 -10.36
N LYS A 211 -9.93 -6.89 -9.09
CA LYS A 211 -10.85 -6.48 -8.00
C LYS A 211 -11.30 -5.04 -8.14
N GLU A 212 -10.40 -4.13 -8.49
CA GLU A 212 -10.74 -2.72 -8.72
C GLU A 212 -11.60 -2.54 -9.96
N ASP A 213 -11.29 -3.23 -11.06
CA ASP A 213 -12.10 -3.22 -12.28
C ASP A 213 -13.52 -3.75 -12.02
N ALA A 214 -13.64 -4.84 -11.27
CA ALA A 214 -14.93 -5.37 -10.85
C ALA A 214 -15.70 -4.38 -9.97
N LEU A 215 -15.04 -3.80 -8.95
CA LEU A 215 -15.68 -2.82 -8.08
C LEU A 215 -16.09 -1.55 -8.83
N GLN A 216 -15.27 -1.08 -9.77
CA GLN A 216 -15.57 0.06 -10.61
C GLN A 216 -16.77 -0.26 -11.51
N GLN A 217 -16.81 -1.44 -12.12
CA GLN A 217 -17.94 -1.85 -12.94
C GLN A 217 -19.23 -1.96 -12.11
N GLU A 218 -19.15 -2.51 -10.89
CA GLU A 218 -20.29 -2.57 -9.98
C GLU A 218 -20.73 -1.18 -9.52
N ASN A 219 -19.81 -0.27 -9.24
CA ASN A 219 -20.12 1.12 -8.91
C ASN A 219 -20.77 1.85 -10.10
N MET A 220 -20.28 1.62 -11.32
CA MET A 220 -20.87 2.17 -12.54
C MET A 220 -22.30 1.65 -12.77
N LYS A 221 -22.54 0.34 -12.56
CA LYS A 221 -23.88 -0.25 -12.64
C LYS A 221 -24.82 0.32 -11.57
N LYS A 222 -24.35 0.46 -10.32
CA LYS A 222 -25.15 1.01 -9.21
C LYS A 222 -25.46 2.51 -9.40
N ALA A 223 -24.56 3.26 -10.02
CA ALA A 223 -24.76 4.68 -10.31
C ALA A 223 -25.77 4.91 -11.45
N GLN A 224 -26.00 3.92 -12.30
CA GLN A 224 -27.02 4.01 -13.34
C GLN A 224 -28.40 3.94 -12.69
N VAL A 225 -29.08 5.10 -12.64
CA VAL A 225 -30.45 5.18 -12.13
C VAL A 225 -31.32 4.23 -12.96
N PRO A 226 -32.00 3.25 -12.35
CA PRO A 226 -32.93 2.41 -13.09
C PRO A 226 -33.97 3.32 -13.72
N MET A 227 -34.06 3.31 -15.06
CA MET A 227 -35.16 3.97 -15.75
C MET A 227 -36.44 3.35 -15.20
N ALA A 228 -37.29 4.18 -14.57
CA ALA A 228 -38.58 3.74 -14.08
C ALA A 228 -39.32 3.08 -15.24
N GLU A 229 -39.53 1.77 -15.14
CA GLU A 229 -40.24 1.00 -16.15
C GLU A 229 -41.69 1.47 -16.14
N LYS A 230 -42.03 2.35 -17.07
CA LYS A 230 -43.41 2.80 -17.24
C LYS A 230 -44.21 1.57 -17.68
N SER A 231 -45.33 1.29 -17.02
CA SER A 231 -46.23 0.20 -17.42
C SER A 231 -46.72 0.44 -18.86
N ILE A 232 -46.30 -0.43 -19.78
CA ILE A 232 -46.68 -0.36 -21.20
C ILE A 232 -47.96 -1.18 -21.37
N SER A 233 -49.01 -0.56 -21.94
CA SER A 233 -50.25 -1.26 -22.26
C SER A 233 -50.46 -1.40 -23.76
N ASP A 234 -50.91 -2.58 -24.19
CA ASP A 234 -51.24 -2.88 -25.59
C ASP A 234 -52.66 -2.46 -25.99
N ALA A 235 -53.45 -1.97 -25.03
CA ALA A 235 -54.84 -1.58 -25.25
C ALA A 235 -54.97 -0.29 -26.08
N LEU A 236 -53.92 0.55 -26.11
CA LEU A 236 -53.94 1.87 -26.72
C LEU A 236 -52.96 1.94 -27.90
N LYS A 237 -53.43 2.37 -29.07
CA LYS A 237 -52.60 2.57 -30.27
C LYS A 237 -52.21 4.05 -30.38
N CYS A 238 -50.92 4.33 -30.58
CA CYS A 238 -50.47 5.69 -30.83
C CYS A 238 -50.92 6.19 -32.21
N GLY A 239 -51.49 7.40 -32.27
CA GLY A 239 -51.93 8.00 -33.54
C GLY A 239 -50.81 8.43 -34.49
N LYS A 240 -49.60 8.74 -33.97
CA LYS A 240 -48.46 9.17 -34.80
C LYS A 240 -47.64 8.00 -35.36
N CYS A 241 -47.22 7.07 -34.51
CA CYS A 241 -46.34 5.96 -34.94
C CYS A 241 -47.09 4.64 -35.16
N GLY A 242 -48.38 4.55 -34.81
CA GLY A 242 -49.19 3.35 -34.98
C GLY A 242 -48.85 2.19 -34.05
N GLN A 243 -47.82 2.31 -33.20
CA GLN A 243 -47.41 1.25 -32.27
C GLN A 243 -48.26 1.26 -30.99
N LYS A 244 -48.46 0.08 -30.40
CA LYS A 244 -49.25 -0.14 -29.17
C LYS A 244 -48.40 -0.08 -27.89
N LYS A 245 -47.34 0.72 -27.90
CA LYS A 245 -46.45 0.90 -26.73
C LYS A 245 -46.77 2.22 -26.04
N VAL A 246 -47.85 2.23 -25.26
CA VAL A 246 -48.38 3.43 -24.61
C VAL A 246 -48.42 3.20 -23.10
N SER A 247 -47.80 4.10 -22.34
CA SER A 247 -47.96 4.16 -20.90
C SER A 247 -49.12 5.10 -20.56
N TYR A 248 -50.00 4.69 -19.66
CA TYR A 248 -51.11 5.53 -19.20
C TYR A 248 -50.99 5.82 -17.70
N SER A 249 -51.33 7.04 -17.30
CA SER A 249 -51.51 7.42 -15.91
C SER A 249 -52.86 8.09 -15.73
N GLN A 250 -53.58 7.73 -14.68
CA GLN A 250 -54.86 8.32 -14.34
C GLN A 250 -54.64 9.38 -13.27
N ALA A 251 -55.14 10.59 -13.50
CA ALA A 251 -55.14 11.64 -12.51
C ALA A 251 -56.46 12.41 -12.56
N GLN A 252 -57.00 12.73 -11.39
CA GLN A 252 -58.17 13.58 -11.25
C GLN A 252 -57.73 15.04 -11.35
N THR A 253 -58.07 15.71 -12.45
CA THR A 253 -57.67 17.10 -12.71
C THR A 253 -58.84 18.09 -12.67
N ARG A 254 -60.04 17.62 -12.30
CA ARG A 254 -61.30 18.40 -12.28
C ARG A 254 -62.12 18.05 -11.04
N SER A 255 -63.24 18.74 -10.84
CA SER A 255 -64.14 18.55 -9.69
C SER A 255 -64.58 17.10 -9.52
N ALA A 256 -65.08 16.76 -8.33
CA ALA A 256 -65.48 15.40 -7.97
C ALA A 256 -66.56 14.78 -8.87
N ASP A 257 -67.34 15.62 -9.55
CA ASP A 257 -68.45 15.20 -10.43
C ASP A 257 -67.99 14.75 -11.83
N GLU A 258 -66.72 14.93 -12.20
CA GLU A 258 -66.17 14.45 -13.48
C GLU A 258 -65.28 13.20 -13.29
N PRO A 259 -65.36 12.20 -14.18
CA PRO A 259 -64.53 11.01 -14.10
C PRO A 259 -63.04 11.34 -14.29
N MET A 260 -62.16 10.48 -13.76
CA MET A 260 -60.70 10.65 -13.85
C MET A 260 -60.22 10.85 -15.29
N THR A 261 -59.22 11.73 -15.49
CA THR A 261 -58.60 11.94 -16.80
C THR A 261 -57.44 10.96 -16.98
N THR A 262 -57.41 10.26 -18.12
CA THR A 262 -56.31 9.32 -18.46
C THR A 262 -55.30 10.04 -19.36
N PHE A 263 -54.07 10.19 -18.88
CA PHE A 263 -52.94 10.72 -19.63
C PHE A 263 -52.20 9.57 -20.29
N CYS A 264 -52.07 9.61 -21.62
CA CYS A 264 -51.38 8.60 -22.40
C CYS A 264 -50.07 9.19 -22.93
N GLU A 265 -48.98 8.46 -22.81
CA GLU A 265 -47.67 8.79 -23.36
C GLU A 265 -47.16 7.60 -24.19
N CYS A 266 -46.84 7.83 -25.45
CA CYS A 266 -46.18 6.80 -26.27
C CYS A 266 -44.69 6.72 -25.91
N THR A 267 -44.23 5.54 -25.53
CA THR A 267 -42.83 5.31 -25.14
C THR A 267 -41.86 5.30 -26.33
N VAL A 268 -42.38 5.24 -27.56
CA VAL A 268 -41.59 5.14 -28.79
C VAL A 268 -41.38 6.50 -29.46
N CYS A 269 -42.45 7.29 -29.62
CA CYS A 269 -42.38 8.60 -30.28
C CYS A 269 -42.56 9.78 -29.32
N GLY A 270 -42.72 9.53 -28.01
CA GLY A 270 -42.89 10.57 -27.00
C GLY A 270 -44.19 11.36 -27.09
N ASN A 271 -45.14 10.97 -27.95
CA ASN A 271 -46.40 11.69 -28.12
C ASN A 271 -47.25 11.54 -26.85
N ARG A 272 -47.81 12.66 -26.36
CA ARG A 272 -48.64 12.70 -25.16
C ARG A 272 -50.02 13.22 -25.50
N TRP A 273 -51.06 12.53 -25.06
CA TRP A 273 -52.45 12.95 -25.27
C TRP A 273 -53.31 12.60 -24.06
N LYS A 274 -54.49 13.21 -23.96
CA LYS A 274 -55.46 12.95 -22.89
C LYS A 274 -56.64 12.21 -23.47
N VAL A 275 -57.15 11.22 -22.74
CA VAL A 275 -58.38 10.51 -23.09
C VAL A 275 -59.37 10.73 -21.96
N ARG A 276 -60.56 11.22 -22.31
CA ARG A 276 -61.72 11.27 -21.41
C ARG A 276 -62.62 10.09 -21.74
N PHE A 277 -62.73 9.15 -20.81
CA PHE A 277 -63.75 8.11 -20.91
C PHE A 277 -65.05 8.68 -20.36
N PHE A 278 -65.95 9.07 -21.26
CA PHE A 278 -67.34 9.30 -20.86
C PHE A 278 -67.96 7.95 -20.57
N CYS A 279 -68.25 7.69 -19.29
CA CYS A 279 -69.10 6.57 -18.92
C CYS A 279 -70.52 6.92 -19.38
N VAL A 280 -70.94 6.39 -20.54
CA VAL A 280 -72.34 6.47 -20.94
C VAL A 280 -73.06 5.42 -20.11
N SER A 281 -73.61 5.85 -18.97
CA SER A 281 -74.48 5.04 -18.13
C SER A 281 -75.85 4.87 -18.79
N ALA A 282 -75.94 4.04 -19.82
CA ALA A 282 -77.20 3.45 -20.28
C ALA A 282 -76.94 2.29 -21.27
N PHE A 283 -77.62 1.17 -21.01
CA PHE A 283 -77.80 -0.04 -21.82
C PHE A 283 -76.84 -1.25 -21.61
N PRO A 284 -77.39 -2.41 -21.19
CA PRO A 284 -76.66 -3.65 -21.10
C PRO A 284 -76.72 -4.35 -22.46
N PHE A 285 -75.77 -4.10 -23.36
CA PHE A 285 -75.25 -5.10 -24.30
C PHE A 285 -74.27 -4.43 -25.28
N SER A 286 -73.11 -5.05 -25.41
CA SER A 286 -72.22 -5.02 -26.58
C SER A 286 -71.44 -3.72 -26.86
N ARG A 287 -70.11 -3.90 -26.84
CA ARG A 287 -69.04 -3.04 -27.37
C ARG A 287 -68.84 -1.67 -26.71
N MET A 288 -67.78 -1.62 -25.91
CA MET A 288 -67.08 -0.41 -25.49
C MET A 288 -66.55 0.35 -26.73
N LEU A 289 -67.36 1.28 -27.25
CA LEU A 289 -66.94 2.22 -28.30
C LEU A 289 -66.16 3.37 -27.65
N ILE A 290 -64.83 3.29 -27.79
CA ILE A 290 -63.91 4.35 -27.37
C ILE A 290 -64.04 5.49 -28.37
N SER A 291 -64.81 6.53 -28.03
CA SER A 291 -64.85 7.77 -28.81
C SER A 291 -63.67 8.66 -28.38
N LEU A 292 -62.62 8.69 -29.20
CA LEU A 292 -61.46 9.57 -29.04
C LEU A 292 -61.82 10.96 -29.58
N GLN A 293 -62.24 11.87 -28.71
CA GLN A 293 -62.27 13.29 -29.03
C GLN A 293 -60.84 13.85 -28.93
N PHE A 294 -60.23 14.10 -30.08
CA PHE A 294 -58.99 14.86 -30.18
C PHE A 294 -59.30 16.35 -30.05
N SER A 295 -58.67 17.01 -29.08
CA SER A 295 -58.65 18.47 -28.96
C SER A 295 -57.24 18.93 -28.62
#